data_AF-A0A4R2D778-F1
#
_entry.id   AF-A0A4R2D778-F1
#
_cell.length_a   1.000
_cell.length_b   1.000
_cell.length_c   1.000
_cell.angle_alpha   90.00
_cell.angle_beta   90.00
_cell.angle_gamma   90.00
#
_symmetry.space_group_name_H-M   'P 1'
#
loop_
_entity.id
_entity.type
_entity.pdbx_description
1 polymer ?
#
loop_
_entity_poly.entity_id
_entity_poly.type
_entity_poly.pdbx_seq_one_letter_code
_entity_poly.pdbx_strand_id
1 'polypeptide(L)'
;MSAPTTRLAPSISPETEFFWTSGADGCLRIQECRSCSALIHPPRPACRYCHGSEMGVRVVSGFATLIGFTVNHRFAPPGMPPPYIVAQVALEDDPRVRLTTNAVECAADDLALGLRMEVVFEKAEEVWLPLFRPAEPGAVTELPADEPDAAAIRRSVRPMASTDKFEDKVALTGIGMSRIGRRFMVDPLSLTIDACRAAIDDAGLTVDDIDGLSTYPGAGSLGPFTEGGITAVESTLGLEPTWHNGAAETFGPGGSVIAAMLAVASGLARHVLCFRTVWESTYSELVRTGRTAPGGALSDEWFAPFGAVSAAHLLAQTAQRHFHRYGTDRETLGWIALNQRANAARTAEAIYRDPLTMDEYLGARPITTPFGLYDCDVPCDGAVAVIVSARDTARDLAQPPVFVEAVGTQILERLDWDQSTLTHEPQVLGQAAHLWSRTTLRPDDVDVAELYDGFTFNCLSWIEALGFCDIGDAKDFLDKGTNIALDGRLPLNTHGGQLSHGRTHGMGLVHEAITQMRGHGGERQVRDARIAVVSSGGLTPSGVMLLRAGR
;
A
#
# COMPACT_ATOMS: atom_id res chain seq x y z
N MET A 1 -17.86 -3.93 28.93
CA MET A 1 -17.79 -2.46 28.97
C MET A 1 -18.49 -1.96 27.72
N SER A 2 -19.52 -1.14 27.87
CA SER A 2 -20.26 -0.54 26.74
C SER A 2 -19.28 0.25 25.88
N ALA A 3 -19.24 -0.01 24.57
CA ALA A 3 -18.44 0.81 23.66
C ALA A 3 -18.92 2.27 23.76
N PRO A 4 -18.03 3.27 23.70
CA PRO A 4 -18.44 4.66 23.68
C PRO A 4 -19.44 4.88 22.53
N THR A 5 -20.57 5.54 22.84
CA THR A 5 -21.63 5.82 21.88
C THR A 5 -21.36 7.09 21.06
N THR A 6 -20.26 7.78 21.36
CA THR A 6 -19.87 9.06 20.79
C THR A 6 -18.73 8.88 19.80
N ARG A 7 -18.74 9.71 18.75
CA ARG A 7 -17.70 9.77 17.72
C ARG A 7 -16.34 10.11 18.36
N LEU A 8 -15.26 9.58 17.78
CA LEU A 8 -13.90 9.90 18.20
C LEU A 8 -13.59 11.38 17.96
N ALA A 9 -13.27 12.11 19.03
CA ALA A 9 -12.82 13.48 18.93
C ALA A 9 -11.30 13.54 18.66
N PRO A 10 -10.82 14.39 17.73
CA PRO A 10 -9.40 14.67 17.55
C PRO A 10 -8.82 15.39 18.77
N SER A 11 -7.50 15.28 18.95
CA SER A 11 -6.80 16.02 20.01
C SER A 11 -6.52 17.45 19.55
N ILE A 12 -6.88 18.44 20.37
CA ILE A 12 -6.56 19.84 20.09
C ILE A 12 -5.08 20.09 20.41
N SER A 13 -4.33 20.61 19.44
CA SER A 13 -2.99 21.17 19.63
C SER A 13 -2.96 22.66 19.27
N PRO A 14 -1.94 23.44 19.69
CA PRO A 14 -1.81 24.84 19.28
C PRO A 14 -1.84 25.05 17.75
N GLU A 15 -1.37 24.06 16.99
CA GLU A 15 -1.32 24.09 15.53
C GLU A 15 -2.67 23.74 14.87
N THR A 16 -3.57 23.06 15.58
CA THR A 16 -4.85 22.56 15.02
C THR A 16 -6.09 23.17 15.68
N GLU A 17 -5.94 23.87 16.81
CA GLU A 17 -7.03 24.51 17.56
C GLU A 17 -7.92 25.37 16.68
N PHE A 18 -7.34 26.20 15.81
CA PHE A 18 -8.10 27.08 14.93
C PHE A 18 -9.03 26.30 13.98
N PHE A 19 -8.62 25.09 13.57
CA PHE A 19 -9.41 24.23 12.69
C PHE A 19 -10.48 23.51 13.50
N TRP A 20 -10.10 22.83 14.58
CA TRP A 20 -11.02 22.02 15.37
C TRP A 20 -12.05 22.85 16.16
N THR A 21 -11.82 24.14 16.38
CA THR A 21 -12.79 25.06 17.02
C THR A 21 -13.58 25.93 16.01
N SER A 22 -13.33 25.77 14.71
CA SER A 22 -13.92 26.60 13.65
C SER A 22 -15.45 26.65 13.66
N GLY A 23 -16.11 25.56 14.07
CA GLY A 23 -17.57 25.51 14.09
C GLY A 23 -18.25 26.32 15.21
N ALA A 24 -17.50 26.88 16.16
CA ALA A 24 -18.06 27.65 17.28
C ALA A 24 -18.83 28.91 16.82
N ASP A 25 -18.42 29.51 15.70
CA ASP A 25 -19.07 30.64 15.05
C ASP A 25 -19.54 30.33 13.62
N GLY A 26 -19.58 29.04 13.26
CA GLY A 26 -20.04 28.57 11.96
C GLY A 26 -19.09 28.84 10.79
N CYS A 27 -17.84 29.25 11.05
CA CYS A 27 -16.89 29.63 9.99
C CYS A 27 -15.73 28.63 9.89
N LEU A 28 -15.63 27.91 8.76
CA LEU A 28 -14.50 27.02 8.50
C LEU A 28 -13.20 27.83 8.32
N ARG A 29 -12.13 27.44 9.01
CA ARG A 29 -10.82 28.08 8.91
C ARG A 29 -9.76 27.11 8.44
N ILE A 30 -8.89 27.58 7.56
CA ILE A 30 -7.76 26.83 7.00
C ILE A 30 -6.48 27.64 7.18
N GLN A 31 -5.33 26.96 7.36
CA GLN A 31 -4.04 27.62 7.41
C GLN A 31 -3.71 28.24 6.05
N GLU A 32 -3.20 29.46 6.03
CA GLU A 32 -2.70 30.12 4.82
C GLU A 32 -1.21 30.45 4.94
N CYS A 33 -0.52 30.47 3.81
CA CYS A 33 0.77 31.14 3.71
C CYS A 33 0.55 32.62 3.43
N ARG A 34 0.99 33.51 4.31
CA ARG A 34 0.86 34.97 4.12
C ARG A 34 1.74 35.50 3.00
N SER A 35 2.79 34.78 2.61
CA SER A 35 3.70 35.19 1.56
C SER A 35 3.18 34.90 0.14
N CYS A 36 2.41 33.83 -0.07
CA CYS A 36 1.90 33.43 -1.40
C CYS A 36 0.40 33.16 -1.45
N SER A 37 -0.32 33.38 -0.34
CA SER A 37 -1.77 33.20 -0.18
C SER A 37 -2.31 31.78 -0.39
N ALA A 38 -1.43 30.79 -0.57
CA ALA A 38 -1.82 29.40 -0.72
C ALA A 38 -2.42 28.85 0.59
N LEU A 39 -3.48 28.05 0.47
CA LEU A 39 -4.02 27.30 1.60
C LEU A 39 -3.24 26.01 1.83
N ILE A 40 -3.13 25.62 3.10
CA ILE A 40 -2.33 24.49 3.55
C ILE A 40 -3.17 23.62 4.48
N HIS A 41 -3.29 22.35 4.10
CA HIS A 41 -3.92 21.31 4.90
C HIS A 41 -3.15 19.96 4.75
N PRO A 42 -3.04 19.18 5.82
CA PRO A 42 -3.10 19.61 7.23
C PRO A 42 -2.16 20.79 7.53
N PRO A 43 -2.33 21.51 8.66
CA PRO A 43 -1.46 22.63 9.01
C PRO A 43 0.03 22.22 9.08
N ARG A 44 0.92 23.07 8.55
CA ARG A 44 2.37 22.86 8.53
C ARG A 44 3.12 24.12 9.00
N PRO A 45 4.34 24.00 9.51
CA PRO A 45 5.14 25.16 9.94
C PRO A 45 5.71 25.99 8.77
N ALA A 46 5.64 25.48 7.54
CA ALA A 46 6.12 26.17 6.34
C ALA A 46 5.25 25.84 5.13
N CYS A 47 5.18 26.80 4.20
CA CYS A 47 4.48 26.64 2.94
C CYS A 47 5.27 25.73 1.99
N ARG A 48 4.66 24.64 1.53
CA ARG A 48 5.26 23.74 0.54
C ARG A 48 5.49 24.37 -0.85
N TYR A 49 4.80 25.47 -1.16
CA TYR A 49 4.79 26.07 -2.50
C TYR A 49 5.86 27.15 -2.67
N CYS A 50 6.05 28.01 -1.66
CA CYS A 50 7.05 29.09 -1.71
C CYS A 50 8.16 28.95 -0.66
N HIS A 51 8.09 27.92 0.20
CA HIS A 51 9.01 27.68 1.31
C HIS A 51 9.04 28.77 2.40
N GLY A 52 8.11 29.73 2.35
CA GLY A 52 7.92 30.74 3.39
C GLY A 52 7.34 30.16 4.68
N SER A 53 7.70 30.75 5.82
CA SER A 53 7.26 30.33 7.17
C SER A 53 6.24 31.30 7.80
N GLU A 54 5.84 32.36 7.08
CA GLU A 54 4.81 33.28 7.54
C GLU A 54 3.43 32.64 7.37
N MET A 55 3.01 31.90 8.39
CA MET A 55 1.72 31.21 8.40
C MET A 55 0.63 32.04 9.09
N GLY A 56 -0.57 31.98 8.55
CA GLY A 56 -1.77 32.62 9.09
C GLY A 56 -2.96 31.66 9.07
N VAL A 57 -4.12 32.17 9.46
CA VAL A 57 -5.39 31.44 9.43
C VAL A 57 -6.38 32.29 8.64
N ARG A 58 -7.06 31.67 7.68
CA ARG A 58 -8.08 32.32 6.84
C ARG A 58 -9.43 31.66 7.04
N VAL A 59 -10.48 32.47 7.19
CA VAL A 59 -11.87 32.00 7.05
C VAL A 59 -12.13 31.74 5.56
N VAL A 60 -12.53 30.52 5.23
CA VAL A 60 -12.86 30.11 3.84
C VAL A 60 -14.37 30.22 3.60
N SER A 61 -14.79 30.14 2.34
CA SER A 61 -16.20 30.31 1.93
C SER A 61 -17.18 29.33 2.58
N GLY A 62 -16.69 28.16 3.02
CA GLY A 62 -17.51 27.06 3.52
C GLY A 62 -18.09 26.17 2.41
N PHE A 63 -17.79 26.44 1.14
CA PHE A 63 -18.22 25.62 0.01
C PHE A 63 -17.08 24.76 -0.54
N ALA A 64 -17.43 23.59 -1.06
CA ALA A 64 -16.48 22.62 -1.60
C ALA A 64 -17.10 21.78 -2.72
N THR A 65 -16.27 21.13 -3.53
CA THR A 65 -16.68 20.15 -4.54
C THR A 65 -16.51 18.74 -3.97
N LEU A 66 -17.50 17.86 -4.11
CA LEU A 66 -17.35 16.44 -3.80
C LEU A 66 -16.44 15.75 -4.84
N ILE A 67 -15.28 15.28 -4.40
CA ILE A 67 -14.23 14.74 -5.30
C ILE A 67 -14.00 13.23 -5.18
N GLY A 68 -14.53 12.62 -4.11
CA GLY A 68 -14.52 11.18 -3.85
C GLY A 68 -15.49 10.84 -2.71
N PHE A 69 -16.10 9.67 -2.75
CA PHE A 69 -16.84 9.15 -1.60
C PHE A 69 -16.93 7.62 -1.61
N THR A 70 -17.23 7.05 -0.45
CA THR A 70 -17.50 5.63 -0.28
C THR A 70 -18.57 5.40 0.78
N VAL A 71 -19.37 4.35 0.58
CA VAL A 71 -20.34 3.84 1.55
C VAL A 71 -19.70 2.68 2.30
N ASN A 72 -19.47 2.87 3.60
CA ASN A 72 -18.77 1.92 4.45
C ASN A 72 -19.74 0.98 5.16
N HIS A 73 -19.54 -0.32 4.98
CA HIS A 73 -20.37 -1.38 5.56
C HIS A 73 -19.65 -2.17 6.67
N ARG A 74 -18.33 -2.00 6.80
CA ARG A 74 -17.47 -2.67 7.78
C ARG A 74 -16.52 -1.67 8.44
N PHE A 75 -15.79 -2.14 9.46
CA PHE A 75 -14.83 -1.33 10.22
C PHE A 75 -15.45 -0.05 10.84
N ALA A 76 -16.70 -0.16 11.29
CA ALA A 76 -17.42 0.95 11.90
C ALA A 76 -16.75 1.37 13.22
N PRO A 77 -16.32 2.64 13.35
CA PRO A 77 -15.83 3.15 14.62
C PRO A 77 -17.00 3.37 15.59
N PRO A 78 -16.70 3.57 16.89
CA PRO A 78 -17.69 3.99 17.87
C PRO A 78 -18.49 5.23 17.41
N GLY A 79 -19.81 5.23 17.62
CA GLY A 79 -20.69 6.34 17.25
C GLY A 79 -21.08 6.42 15.76
N MET A 80 -20.57 5.56 14.88
CA MET A 80 -20.89 5.58 13.44
C MET A 80 -21.37 4.22 12.95
N PRO A 81 -22.65 3.85 13.17
CA PRO A 81 -23.17 2.56 12.72
C PRO A 81 -23.17 2.48 11.18
N PRO A 82 -22.80 1.33 10.59
CA PRO A 82 -22.86 1.15 9.15
C PRO A 82 -24.31 0.95 8.67
N PRO A 83 -24.67 1.42 7.46
CA PRO A 83 -23.81 2.13 6.51
C PRO A 83 -23.61 3.61 6.87
N TYR A 84 -22.40 4.12 6.63
CA TYR A 84 -22.07 5.55 6.72
C TYR A 84 -21.20 5.99 5.55
N ILE A 85 -21.22 7.28 5.21
CA ILE A 85 -20.51 7.82 4.06
C ILE A 85 -19.23 8.52 4.51
N VAL A 86 -18.09 8.07 4.01
CA VAL A 86 -16.84 8.85 4.03
C VAL A 86 -16.71 9.55 2.70
N ALA A 87 -16.42 10.83 2.72
CA ALA A 87 -16.24 11.67 1.55
C ALA A 87 -14.90 12.39 1.59
N GLN A 88 -14.42 12.78 0.42
CA GLN A 88 -13.39 13.78 0.23
C GLN A 88 -13.98 14.96 -0.54
N VAL A 89 -13.73 16.16 -0.04
CA VAL A 89 -14.16 17.41 -0.69
C VAL A 89 -12.95 18.31 -0.98
N ALA A 90 -12.94 19.00 -2.12
CA ALA A 90 -11.96 20.03 -2.46
C ALA A 90 -12.57 21.42 -2.21
N LEU A 91 -11.91 22.28 -1.46
CA LEU A 91 -12.45 23.61 -1.14
C LEU A 91 -12.51 24.50 -2.39
N GLU A 92 -13.58 25.28 -2.54
CA GLU A 92 -13.72 26.23 -3.66
C GLU A 92 -12.65 27.34 -3.60
N ASP A 93 -12.24 27.73 -2.39
CA ASP A 93 -11.21 28.74 -2.14
C ASP A 93 -9.82 28.35 -2.65
N ASP A 94 -9.51 27.04 -2.65
CA ASP A 94 -8.26 26.47 -3.16
C ASP A 94 -8.44 24.95 -3.34
N PRO A 95 -8.67 24.45 -4.57
CA PRO A 95 -8.99 23.03 -4.80
C PRO A 95 -7.81 22.08 -4.50
N ARG A 96 -6.62 22.61 -4.22
CA ARG A 96 -5.47 21.83 -3.73
C ARG A 96 -5.62 21.42 -2.27
N VAL A 97 -6.51 22.08 -1.52
CA VAL A 97 -6.87 21.70 -0.15
C VAL A 97 -8.09 20.80 -0.19
N ARG A 98 -7.88 19.57 0.25
CA ARG A 98 -8.91 18.54 0.33
C ARG A 98 -9.16 18.20 1.78
N LEU A 99 -10.39 17.84 2.12
CA LEU A 99 -10.76 17.41 3.46
C LEU A 99 -11.43 16.03 3.38
N THR A 100 -10.91 15.09 4.17
CA THR A 100 -11.68 13.90 4.52
C THR A 100 -12.82 14.30 5.47
N THR A 101 -14.03 13.84 5.19
CA THR A 101 -15.24 14.26 5.91
C THR A 101 -16.34 13.20 5.81
N ASN A 102 -17.53 13.48 6.35
CA ASN A 102 -18.74 12.72 6.07
C ASN A 102 -19.72 13.57 5.24
N ALA A 103 -20.31 12.94 4.22
CA ALA A 103 -21.48 13.50 3.54
C ALA A 103 -22.72 13.23 4.40
N VAL A 104 -23.43 14.30 4.76
CA VAL A 104 -24.59 14.26 5.67
C VAL A 104 -25.80 14.94 5.05
N GLU A 105 -26.98 14.71 5.63
CA GLU A 105 -28.26 15.28 5.17
C GLU A 105 -28.60 14.91 3.71
N CYS A 106 -28.12 13.76 3.23
CA CYS A 106 -28.39 13.22 1.90
C CYS A 106 -28.37 11.68 1.92
N ALA A 107 -29.02 11.05 0.93
CA ALA A 107 -28.82 9.62 0.69
C ALA A 107 -27.56 9.38 -0.15
N ALA A 108 -26.96 8.19 -0.03
CA ALA A 108 -25.78 7.84 -0.83
C ALA A 108 -26.06 7.86 -2.35
N ASP A 109 -27.29 7.51 -2.75
CA ASP A 109 -27.73 7.49 -4.14
C ASP A 109 -27.88 8.90 -4.74
N ASP A 110 -27.95 9.94 -3.90
CA ASP A 110 -28.03 11.35 -4.33
C ASP A 110 -26.63 11.95 -4.58
N LEU A 111 -25.56 11.25 -4.21
CA LEU A 111 -24.20 11.74 -4.33
C LEU A 111 -23.61 11.43 -5.72
N ALA A 112 -23.01 12.47 -6.32
CA ALA A 112 -22.23 12.35 -7.54
C ALA A 112 -20.95 13.20 -7.42
N LEU A 113 -19.86 12.72 -8.03
CA LEU A 113 -18.64 13.51 -8.12
C LEU A 113 -18.90 14.81 -8.87
N GLY A 114 -18.37 15.92 -8.36
CA GLY A 114 -18.64 17.27 -8.86
C GLY A 114 -19.81 17.97 -8.14
N LEU A 115 -20.55 17.29 -7.26
CA LEU A 115 -21.61 17.94 -6.50
C LEU A 115 -21.05 19.04 -5.59
N ARG A 116 -21.63 20.24 -5.64
CA ARG A 116 -21.30 21.33 -4.73
C ARG A 116 -21.84 21.04 -3.35
N MET A 117 -20.98 21.16 -2.35
CA MET A 117 -21.24 20.87 -0.96
C MET A 117 -21.03 22.13 -0.11
N GLU A 118 -21.76 22.24 0.99
CA GLU A 118 -21.58 23.28 2.00
C GLU A 118 -21.26 22.66 3.37
N VAL A 119 -20.38 23.33 4.12
CA VAL A 119 -19.93 22.88 5.42
C VAL A 119 -21.05 23.04 6.45
N VAL A 120 -21.21 22.01 7.27
CA VAL A 120 -21.98 22.03 8.52
C VAL A 120 -21.09 21.49 9.64
N PHE A 121 -21.41 21.83 10.88
CA PHE A 121 -20.57 21.46 12.01
C PHE A 121 -21.30 20.57 13.00
N GLU A 122 -20.70 19.43 13.31
CA GLU A 122 -21.14 18.58 14.41
C GLU A 122 -20.25 18.81 15.63
N LYS A 123 -20.86 19.19 16.75
CA LYS A 123 -20.13 19.40 18.00
C LYS A 123 -19.83 18.05 18.66
N ALA A 124 -18.55 17.78 18.92
CA ALA A 124 -18.08 16.63 19.69
C ALA A 124 -17.17 17.13 20.82
N GLU A 125 -17.69 17.12 22.05
CA GLU A 125 -17.00 17.69 23.22
C GLU A 125 -16.62 19.17 23.02
N GLU A 126 -15.32 19.47 22.95
CA GLU A 126 -14.77 20.82 22.75
C GLU A 126 -14.42 21.13 21.28
N VAL A 127 -14.62 20.17 20.37
CA VAL A 127 -14.35 20.35 18.94
C VAL A 127 -15.64 20.42 18.12
N TRP A 128 -15.51 20.95 16.91
CA TRP A 128 -16.53 20.97 15.88
C TRP A 128 -15.99 20.30 14.63
N LEU A 129 -16.55 19.15 14.29
CA LEU A 129 -16.16 18.39 13.12
C LEU A 129 -16.81 19.00 11.87
N PRO A 130 -16.02 19.42 10.86
CA PRO A 130 -16.57 19.91 9.61
C PRO A 130 -17.10 18.74 8.78
N LEU A 131 -18.42 18.65 8.69
CA LEU A 131 -19.15 17.74 7.82
C LEU A 131 -19.64 18.52 6.60
N PHE A 132 -20.09 17.82 5.56
CA PHE A 132 -20.56 18.47 4.34
C PHE A 132 -21.90 17.90 3.89
N ARG A 133 -22.81 18.78 3.50
CA ARG A 133 -24.09 18.42 2.87
C ARG A 133 -24.18 19.01 1.46
N PRO A 134 -25.02 18.47 0.56
CA PRO A 134 -25.28 19.11 -0.73
C PRO A 134 -25.73 20.56 -0.54
N ALA A 135 -25.11 21.50 -1.27
CA ALA A 135 -25.48 22.91 -1.21
C ALA A 135 -26.83 23.15 -1.92
N GLU A 136 -27.58 24.16 -1.49
CA GLU A 136 -28.80 24.59 -2.19
C GLU A 136 -28.61 25.96 -2.87
N PRO A 137 -28.77 26.07 -4.22
CA PRO A 137 -29.09 25.00 -5.16
C PRO A 137 -27.90 24.05 -5.43
N GLY A 138 -28.20 22.76 -5.65
CA GLY A 138 -27.23 21.69 -5.89
C GLY A 138 -26.57 21.79 -7.27
N ALA A 139 -25.66 22.75 -7.42
CA ALA A 139 -24.88 22.91 -8.64
C ALA A 139 -23.82 21.81 -8.78
N VAL A 140 -23.55 21.37 -10.00
CA VAL A 140 -22.38 20.55 -10.32
C VAL A 140 -21.24 21.49 -10.70
N THR A 141 -20.11 21.36 -10.03
CA THR A 141 -18.88 22.09 -10.29
C THR A 141 -17.87 21.19 -11.01
N GLU A 142 -16.88 21.83 -11.65
CA GLU A 142 -15.79 21.09 -12.28
C GLU A 142 -14.93 20.40 -11.22
N LEU A 143 -14.59 19.14 -11.47
CA LEU A 143 -13.66 18.40 -10.62
C LEU A 143 -12.25 18.99 -10.75
N PRO A 144 -11.44 19.00 -9.67
CA PRO A 144 -10.06 19.46 -9.76
C PRO A 144 -9.26 18.67 -10.81
N ALA A 145 -8.32 19.38 -11.46
CA ALA A 145 -7.37 18.77 -12.38
C ALA A 145 -6.33 17.97 -11.58
N ASP A 146 -6.50 16.65 -11.54
CA ASP A 146 -5.70 15.72 -10.72
C ASP A 146 -4.98 14.66 -11.57
N GLU A 147 -4.79 14.95 -12.86
CA GLU A 147 -4.05 14.06 -13.76
C GLU A 147 -2.54 14.11 -13.47
N PRO A 148 -1.87 12.95 -13.51
CA PRO A 148 -0.43 12.92 -13.47
C PRO A 148 0.17 13.61 -14.70
N ASP A 149 0.88 14.74 -14.52
CA ASP A 149 1.69 15.31 -15.59
C ASP A 149 2.93 14.41 -15.80
N ALA A 150 2.85 13.52 -16.80
CA ALA A 150 3.95 12.64 -17.18
C ALA A 150 5.25 13.41 -17.48
N ALA A 151 5.16 14.63 -18.03
CA ALA A 151 6.33 15.47 -18.25
C ALA A 151 6.87 16.03 -16.93
N ALA A 152 6.03 16.40 -15.96
CA ALA A 152 6.48 16.78 -14.60
C ALA A 152 7.14 15.63 -13.85
N ILE A 153 6.60 14.41 -13.97
CA ILE A 153 7.20 13.20 -13.40
C ILE A 153 8.60 13.02 -13.99
N ARG A 154 8.73 12.99 -15.32
CA ARG A 154 10.03 12.86 -16.01
C ARG A 154 11.03 13.95 -15.62
N ARG A 155 10.59 15.21 -15.43
CA ARG A 155 11.45 16.31 -14.96
C ARG A 155 11.90 16.15 -13.51
N SER A 156 11.08 15.52 -12.68
CA SER A 156 11.33 15.35 -11.24
C SER A 156 12.15 14.10 -10.92
N VAL A 157 12.10 13.07 -11.76
CA VAL A 157 12.91 11.86 -11.59
C VAL A 157 14.39 12.23 -11.55
N ARG A 158 15.08 11.78 -10.50
CA ARG A 158 16.51 12.05 -10.34
C ARG A 158 17.31 11.06 -11.18
N PRO A 159 18.29 11.53 -11.97
CA PRO A 159 19.20 10.61 -12.65
C PRO A 159 20.05 9.84 -11.64
N MET A 160 20.59 8.69 -12.06
CA MET A 160 21.55 7.95 -11.25
C MET A 160 22.76 8.84 -10.90
N ALA A 161 23.20 8.78 -9.63
CA ALA A 161 24.38 9.51 -9.18
C ALA A 161 25.69 8.99 -9.82
N SER A 162 25.71 7.72 -10.25
CA SER A 162 26.82 7.06 -10.94
C SER A 162 26.27 5.95 -11.83
N THR A 163 27.06 5.53 -12.83
CA THR A 163 26.78 4.31 -13.63
C THR A 163 27.17 3.03 -12.90
N ASP A 164 27.97 3.12 -11.82
CA ASP A 164 28.23 1.99 -10.91
C ASP A 164 27.00 1.80 -10.01
N LYS A 165 26.22 0.76 -10.28
CA LYS A 165 24.97 0.44 -9.57
C LYS A 165 25.27 -0.42 -8.35
N PHE A 166 24.65 -0.10 -7.23
CA PHE A 166 24.75 -0.97 -6.05
C PHE A 166 24.07 -2.32 -6.28
N GLU A 167 23.06 -2.35 -7.15
CA GLU A 167 22.36 -3.56 -7.59
C GLU A 167 23.31 -4.58 -8.24
N ASP A 168 24.37 -4.12 -8.92
CA ASP A 168 25.36 -4.98 -9.58
C ASP A 168 26.33 -5.65 -8.59
N LYS A 169 26.28 -5.31 -7.30
CA LYS A 169 27.16 -5.81 -6.23
C LYS A 169 26.50 -6.85 -5.34
N VAL A 170 25.22 -7.15 -5.56
CA VAL A 170 24.40 -8.02 -4.71
C VAL A 170 23.70 -9.11 -5.51
N ALA A 171 23.25 -10.14 -4.81
CA ALA A 171 22.37 -11.18 -5.33
C ALA A 171 21.35 -11.62 -4.27
N LEU A 172 20.18 -12.05 -4.72
CA LEU A 172 19.18 -12.72 -3.88
C LEU A 172 19.47 -14.22 -3.93
N THR A 173 19.84 -14.80 -2.79
CA THR A 173 20.49 -16.12 -2.76
C THR A 173 19.76 -17.16 -1.92
N GLY A 174 18.89 -16.74 -1.01
CA GLY A 174 18.05 -17.63 -0.21
C GLY A 174 16.64 -17.09 -0.11
N ILE A 175 15.63 -17.95 -0.18
CA ILE A 175 14.24 -17.62 0.12
C ILE A 175 13.63 -18.66 1.05
N GLY A 176 12.75 -18.22 1.93
CA GLY A 176 12.09 -19.09 2.88
C GLY A 176 10.70 -18.58 3.21
N MET A 177 9.81 -19.52 3.52
CA MET A 177 8.42 -19.23 3.87
C MET A 177 8.00 -20.20 4.97
N SER A 178 7.33 -19.67 6.00
CA SER A 178 6.68 -20.53 6.99
C SER A 178 5.43 -21.17 6.38
N ARG A 179 4.76 -22.04 7.13
CA ARG A 179 3.34 -22.32 6.80
C ARG A 179 2.56 -21.01 6.75
N ILE A 180 1.69 -20.87 5.75
CA ILE A 180 0.73 -19.77 5.61
C ILE A 180 -0.66 -20.30 5.87
N GLY A 181 -1.46 -19.56 6.62
CA GLY A 181 -2.83 -19.97 6.93
C GLY A 181 -3.53 -18.97 7.80
N ARG A 182 -4.52 -19.43 8.56
CA ARG A 182 -5.36 -18.54 9.38
C ARG A 182 -5.52 -19.09 10.77
N ARG A 183 -5.49 -18.18 11.75
CA ARG A 183 -5.79 -18.46 13.17
C ARG A 183 -4.95 -19.61 13.70
N PHE A 184 -3.65 -19.59 13.43
CA PHE A 184 -2.77 -20.66 13.90
C PHE A 184 -2.65 -20.73 15.42
N MET A 185 -2.92 -19.63 16.13
CA MET A 185 -2.82 -19.57 17.60
C MET A 185 -1.43 -19.99 18.12
N VAL A 186 -0.38 -19.79 17.31
CA VAL A 186 1.03 -19.97 17.68
C VAL A 186 1.72 -18.64 17.83
N ASP A 187 2.87 -18.65 18.48
CA ASP A 187 3.74 -17.49 18.60
C ASP A 187 4.19 -17.00 17.20
N PRO A 188 3.98 -15.73 16.82
CA PRO A 188 4.46 -15.20 15.54
C PRO A 188 5.98 -15.35 15.35
N LEU A 189 6.76 -15.35 16.42
CA LEU A 189 8.20 -15.57 16.34
C LEU A 189 8.53 -16.98 15.81
N SER A 190 7.73 -18.00 16.14
CA SER A 190 7.94 -19.37 15.63
C SER A 190 7.83 -19.43 14.11
N LEU A 191 6.83 -18.75 13.52
CA LEU A 191 6.67 -18.65 12.07
C LEU A 191 7.87 -17.92 11.44
N THR A 192 8.34 -16.86 12.10
CA THR A 192 9.51 -16.10 11.63
C THR A 192 10.75 -16.98 11.58
N ILE A 193 11.00 -17.75 12.65
CA ILE A 193 12.16 -18.66 12.72
C ILE A 193 12.09 -19.74 11.65
N ASP A 194 10.90 -20.31 11.39
CA ASP A 194 10.72 -21.30 10.32
C ASP A 194 11.08 -20.71 8.95
N ALA A 195 10.60 -19.50 8.63
CA ALA A 195 10.93 -18.82 7.37
C ALA A 195 12.42 -18.47 7.27
N CYS A 196 13.02 -17.96 8.34
CA CYS A 196 14.43 -17.62 8.41
C CYS A 196 15.33 -18.84 8.19
N ARG A 197 15.04 -19.95 8.87
CA ARG A 197 15.78 -21.22 8.68
C ARG A 197 15.63 -21.75 7.26
N ALA A 198 14.41 -21.73 6.71
CA ALA A 198 14.19 -22.14 5.33
C ALA A 198 15.00 -21.30 4.33
N ALA A 199 15.12 -19.98 4.55
CA ALA A 199 15.93 -19.12 3.69
C ALA A 199 17.43 -19.38 3.80
N ILE A 200 17.93 -19.63 5.03
CA ILE A 200 19.33 -20.00 5.30
C ILE A 200 19.66 -21.33 4.63
N ASP A 201 18.80 -22.34 4.83
CA ASP A 201 18.96 -23.67 4.23
C ASP A 201 18.88 -23.60 2.70
N ASP A 202 17.95 -22.81 2.14
CA ASP A 202 17.83 -22.58 0.70
C ASP A 202 19.10 -21.94 0.13
N ALA A 203 19.74 -21.00 0.83
CA ALA A 203 21.02 -20.46 0.40
C ALA A 203 22.20 -21.46 0.52
N GLY A 204 22.03 -22.55 1.27
CA GLY A 204 23.13 -23.45 1.65
C GLY A 204 24.08 -22.84 2.69
N LEU A 205 23.59 -21.88 3.48
CA LEU A 205 24.31 -21.20 4.54
C LEU A 205 24.03 -21.84 5.90
N THR A 206 24.77 -21.41 6.92
CA THR A 206 24.48 -21.66 8.32
C THR A 206 24.08 -20.36 9.02
N VAL A 207 23.55 -20.47 10.24
CA VAL A 207 23.21 -19.31 11.08
C VAL A 207 24.44 -18.42 11.30
N ASP A 208 25.63 -19.01 11.46
CA ASP A 208 26.89 -18.30 11.71
C ASP A 208 27.36 -17.45 10.52
N ASP A 209 26.85 -17.72 9.31
CA ASP A 209 27.19 -16.95 8.10
C ASP A 209 26.40 -15.65 7.99
N ILE A 210 25.31 -15.48 8.76
CA ILE A 210 24.43 -14.32 8.69
C ILE A 210 25.01 -13.19 9.53
N ASP A 211 25.51 -12.15 8.85
CA ASP A 211 26.12 -10.98 9.47
C ASP A 211 25.26 -9.71 9.37
N GLY A 212 24.01 -9.81 8.88
CA GLY A 212 23.06 -8.71 8.99
C GLY A 212 21.59 -9.13 9.07
N LEU A 213 20.77 -8.26 9.65
CA LEU A 213 19.32 -8.47 9.77
C LEU A 213 18.52 -7.28 9.23
N SER A 214 17.46 -7.53 8.45
CA SER A 214 16.50 -6.48 8.12
C SER A 214 15.05 -6.93 8.21
N THR A 215 14.17 -6.08 8.71
CA THR A 215 12.73 -6.37 8.78
C THR A 215 11.89 -5.14 8.55
N TYR A 216 10.63 -5.38 8.15
CA TYR A 216 9.56 -4.39 8.16
C TYR A 216 8.44 -4.90 9.07
N PRO A 217 7.86 -4.06 9.93
CA PRO A 217 8.12 -2.63 10.14
C PRO A 217 9.14 -2.36 11.27
N GLY A 218 9.84 -3.38 11.77
CA GLY A 218 10.61 -3.29 13.01
C GLY A 218 9.77 -3.58 14.27
N ALA A 219 10.33 -3.29 15.44
CA ALA A 219 9.69 -3.54 16.72
C ALA A 219 8.60 -2.48 17.01
N GLY A 220 7.39 -2.92 17.36
CA GLY A 220 6.34 -2.05 17.91
C GLY A 220 5.59 -1.13 16.93
N SER A 221 6.06 -0.95 15.69
CA SER A 221 5.50 0.07 14.78
C SER A 221 4.14 -0.26 14.16
N LEU A 222 3.76 -1.54 14.04
CA LEU A 222 2.43 -1.94 13.53
C LEU A 222 1.58 -2.65 14.60
N GLY A 223 1.91 -2.53 15.88
CA GLY A 223 1.18 -3.22 16.95
C GLY A 223 1.45 -4.74 17.02
N PRO A 224 0.64 -5.51 17.77
CA PRO A 224 0.98 -6.85 18.23
C PRO A 224 0.73 -7.97 17.19
N PHE A 225 0.63 -7.65 15.90
CA PHE A 225 0.52 -8.65 14.83
C PHE A 225 1.86 -8.97 14.15
N THR A 226 2.98 -8.60 14.77
CA THR A 226 4.34 -8.90 14.32
C THR A 226 5.11 -9.72 15.36
N GLU A 227 6.29 -10.17 14.98
CA GLU A 227 7.19 -11.08 15.70
C GLU A 227 8.09 -10.41 16.75
N GLY A 228 8.04 -9.08 16.88
CA GLY A 228 8.89 -8.33 17.81
C GLY A 228 10.14 -7.69 17.17
N GLY A 229 10.36 -7.85 15.86
CA GLY A 229 11.42 -7.18 15.10
C GLY A 229 12.80 -7.84 15.24
N ILE A 230 13.85 -7.06 14.98
CA ILE A 230 15.25 -7.53 14.89
C ILE A 230 15.70 -8.27 16.15
N THR A 231 15.49 -7.69 17.33
CA THR A 231 16.00 -8.23 18.59
C THR A 231 15.36 -9.56 18.98
N ALA A 232 14.11 -9.80 18.58
CA ALA A 232 13.43 -11.07 18.81
C ALA A 232 14.07 -12.20 18.00
N VAL A 233 14.41 -11.95 16.73
CA VAL A 233 15.07 -12.94 15.86
C VAL A 233 16.52 -13.14 16.24
N GLU A 234 17.24 -12.05 16.50
CA GLU A 234 18.63 -12.07 16.96
C GLU A 234 18.78 -12.95 18.21
N SER A 235 18.07 -12.64 19.28
CA SER A 235 18.15 -13.38 20.55
C SER A 235 17.71 -14.84 20.45
N THR A 236 16.81 -15.16 19.52
CA THR A 236 16.30 -16.53 19.35
C THR A 236 17.24 -17.41 18.51
N LEU A 237 17.90 -16.83 17.50
CA LEU A 237 18.85 -17.54 16.66
C LEU A 237 20.29 -17.46 17.17
N GLY A 238 20.58 -16.55 18.12
CA GLY A 238 21.93 -16.31 18.62
C GLY A 238 22.83 -15.65 17.58
N LEU A 239 22.26 -14.75 16.76
CA LEU A 239 22.98 -14.06 15.69
C LEU A 239 23.83 -12.90 16.23
N GLU A 240 24.96 -12.62 15.59
CA GLU A 240 25.83 -11.48 15.94
C GLU A 240 25.99 -10.51 14.75
N PRO A 241 24.90 -9.85 14.29
CA PRO A 241 24.94 -9.07 13.05
C PRO A 241 25.81 -7.81 13.18
N THR A 242 26.64 -7.54 12.17
CA THR A 242 27.40 -6.29 12.03
C THR A 242 26.51 -5.11 11.63
N TRP A 243 25.35 -5.40 11.04
CA TRP A 243 24.36 -4.40 10.63
C TRP A 243 22.93 -4.88 10.86
N HIS A 244 22.05 -3.98 11.29
CA HIS A 244 20.63 -4.28 11.41
C HIS A 244 19.74 -3.08 11.04
N ASN A 245 18.54 -3.37 10.52
CA ASN A 245 17.53 -2.37 10.17
C ASN A 245 16.10 -2.88 10.35
N GLY A 246 15.32 -2.23 11.22
CA GLY A 246 13.89 -2.48 11.37
C GLY A 246 13.12 -1.18 11.45
N ALA A 247 12.39 -0.82 10.38
CA ALA A 247 11.70 0.47 10.32
C ALA A 247 10.42 0.41 9.48
N ALA A 248 9.42 1.21 9.87
CA ALA A 248 8.17 1.39 9.16
C ALA A 248 8.28 2.37 7.99
N GLU A 249 9.20 3.35 8.08
CA GLU A 249 9.49 4.33 7.03
C GLU A 249 10.64 3.84 6.12
N THR A 250 10.42 2.72 5.44
CA THR A 250 11.34 2.17 4.42
C THR A 250 10.70 2.22 3.03
N PHE A 251 11.12 1.45 2.04
CA PHE A 251 10.51 1.41 0.70
C PHE A 251 9.37 0.38 0.61
N GLY A 252 8.45 0.47 1.57
CA GLY A 252 7.47 -0.58 1.83
C GLY A 252 8.09 -1.84 2.44
N PRO A 253 7.34 -2.95 2.52
CA PRO A 253 7.83 -4.19 3.11
C PRO A 253 9.07 -4.77 2.41
N GLY A 254 9.13 -4.67 1.07
CA GLY A 254 10.33 -5.01 0.29
C GLY A 254 11.49 -4.04 0.50
N GLY A 255 11.27 -2.91 1.18
CA GLY A 255 12.30 -1.97 1.60
C GLY A 255 13.33 -2.58 2.55
N SER A 256 12.98 -3.65 3.28
CA SER A 256 13.96 -4.42 4.06
C SER A 256 15.04 -5.06 3.15
N VAL A 257 14.62 -5.61 2.02
CA VAL A 257 15.50 -6.18 0.99
C VAL A 257 16.35 -5.07 0.33
N ILE A 258 15.73 -3.94 -0.05
CA ILE A 258 16.48 -2.83 -0.67
C ILE A 258 17.51 -2.23 0.31
N ALA A 259 17.17 -2.08 1.59
CA ALA A 259 18.11 -1.60 2.62
C ALA A 259 19.27 -2.59 2.81
N ALA A 260 18.99 -3.89 2.84
CA ALA A 260 20.00 -4.92 2.88
C ALA A 260 20.94 -4.89 1.67
N MET A 261 20.43 -4.65 0.47
CA MET A 261 21.25 -4.47 -0.73
C MET A 261 22.25 -3.32 -0.57
N LEU A 262 21.84 -2.20 0.03
CA LEU A 262 22.74 -1.07 0.29
C LEU A 262 23.84 -1.42 1.29
N ALA A 263 23.50 -2.12 2.38
CA ALA A 263 24.47 -2.56 3.39
C ALA A 263 25.50 -3.55 2.82
N VAL A 264 25.04 -4.49 1.99
CA VAL A 264 25.92 -5.44 1.30
C VAL A 264 26.79 -4.75 0.26
N ALA A 265 26.20 -3.90 -0.58
CA ALA A 265 26.93 -3.19 -1.63
C ALA A 265 27.97 -2.20 -1.07
N SER A 266 27.78 -1.70 0.15
CA SER A 266 28.77 -0.87 0.85
C SER A 266 29.88 -1.69 1.53
N GLY A 267 29.75 -3.03 1.57
CA GLY A 267 30.69 -3.93 2.24
C GLY A 267 30.55 -4.01 3.76
N LEU A 268 29.41 -3.60 4.32
CA LEU A 268 29.17 -3.61 5.77
C LEU A 268 28.72 -5.00 6.27
N ALA A 269 28.02 -5.74 5.41
CA ALA A 269 27.56 -7.11 5.63
C ALA A 269 27.78 -7.94 4.34
N ARG A 270 27.90 -9.25 4.49
CA ARG A 270 28.06 -10.20 3.39
C ARG A 270 26.78 -10.97 3.10
N HIS A 271 26.03 -11.35 4.13
CA HIS A 271 24.77 -12.08 4.05
C HIS A 271 23.75 -11.47 5.02
N VAL A 272 22.77 -10.77 4.45
CA VAL A 272 21.72 -10.10 5.23
C VAL A 272 20.42 -10.88 5.10
N LEU A 273 19.91 -11.35 6.23
CA LEU A 273 18.63 -12.03 6.34
C LEU A 273 17.51 -10.99 6.52
N CYS A 274 16.66 -10.88 5.49
CA CYS A 274 15.51 -10.00 5.45
C CYS A 274 14.24 -10.80 5.75
N PHE A 275 13.33 -10.30 6.59
CA PHE A 275 12.10 -11.02 6.90
C PHE A 275 10.90 -10.12 7.12
N ARG A 276 9.70 -10.72 6.98
CA ARG A 276 8.42 -10.10 7.30
C ARG A 276 7.45 -11.14 7.84
N THR A 277 6.87 -10.86 9.00
CA THR A 277 5.84 -11.72 9.61
C THR A 277 4.52 -10.98 9.77
N VAL A 278 3.44 -11.61 9.32
CA VAL A 278 2.08 -11.14 9.51
C VAL A 278 1.37 -12.17 10.39
N TRP A 279 0.75 -11.72 11.49
CA TRP A 279 -0.02 -12.55 12.43
C TRP A 279 -1.43 -11.98 12.62
N GLU A 280 -1.98 -11.44 11.54
CA GLU A 280 -3.17 -10.60 11.56
C GLU A 280 -4.44 -11.42 11.83
N SER A 281 -4.51 -12.64 11.32
CA SER A 281 -5.73 -13.45 11.42
C SER A 281 -5.93 -14.03 12.83
N THR A 282 -4.86 -14.48 13.49
CA THR A 282 -4.89 -14.84 14.91
C THR A 282 -5.13 -13.60 15.76
N TYR A 283 -4.42 -12.51 15.49
CA TYR A 283 -4.57 -11.27 16.24
C TYR A 283 -6.03 -10.78 16.24
N SER A 284 -6.65 -10.71 15.06
CA SER A 284 -8.06 -10.32 14.90
C SER A 284 -9.02 -11.22 15.69
N GLU A 285 -8.75 -12.52 15.73
CA GLU A 285 -9.54 -13.49 16.51
C GLU A 285 -9.39 -13.29 18.03
N LEU A 286 -8.18 -12.98 18.49
CA LEU A 286 -7.92 -12.66 19.89
C LEU A 286 -8.60 -11.35 20.32
N VAL A 287 -8.61 -10.33 19.45
CA VAL A 287 -9.35 -9.09 19.69
C VAL A 287 -10.85 -9.38 19.77
N ARG A 288 -11.39 -10.13 18.81
CA ARG A 288 -12.80 -10.50 18.76
C ARG A 288 -13.27 -11.26 20.01
N THR A 289 -12.40 -12.09 20.57
CA THR A 289 -12.66 -12.89 21.77
C THR A 289 -12.30 -12.18 23.07
N GLY A 290 -11.84 -10.92 23.02
CA GLY A 290 -11.47 -10.12 24.19
C GLY A 290 -10.21 -10.61 24.90
N ARG A 291 -9.40 -11.45 24.25
CA ARG A 291 -8.14 -12.00 24.79
C ARG A 291 -6.95 -11.07 24.57
N THR A 292 -7.08 -10.08 23.69
CA THR A 292 -6.11 -9.01 23.51
C THR A 292 -6.83 -7.70 23.17
N ALA A 293 -6.17 -6.57 23.40
CA ALA A 293 -6.71 -5.27 23.05
C ALA A 293 -6.63 -5.03 21.53
N PRO A 294 -7.62 -4.33 20.93
CA PRO A 294 -7.49 -3.84 19.57
C PRO A 294 -6.29 -2.89 19.45
N GLY A 295 -5.59 -2.98 18.33
CA GLY A 295 -4.37 -2.26 18.03
C GLY A 295 -4.70 -0.97 17.30
N GLY A 296 -3.69 -0.15 17.04
CA GLY A 296 -3.87 1.12 16.33
C GLY A 296 -4.46 0.91 14.94
N ALA A 297 -5.72 1.29 14.75
CA ALA A 297 -6.24 1.64 13.43
C ALA A 297 -5.46 2.86 12.88
N LEU A 298 -5.75 3.31 11.66
CA LEU A 298 -5.34 4.66 11.26
C LEU A 298 -5.90 5.64 12.31
N SER A 299 -5.04 6.09 13.21
CA SER A 299 -5.39 6.94 14.36
C SER A 299 -5.08 8.40 14.08
N ASP A 300 -4.93 8.74 12.81
CA ASP A 300 -4.65 10.08 12.36
C ASP A 300 -5.93 10.94 12.52
N GLU A 301 -5.76 12.08 13.17
CA GLU A 301 -6.82 13.01 13.56
C GLU A 301 -7.63 13.56 12.37
N TRP A 302 -7.07 13.50 11.16
CA TRP A 302 -7.71 13.99 9.93
C TRP A 302 -8.66 12.94 9.30
N PHE A 303 -8.61 11.68 9.77
CA PHE A 303 -9.37 10.57 9.19
C PHE A 303 -10.26 9.86 10.21
N ALA A 304 -9.71 9.58 11.40
CA ALA A 304 -10.36 8.76 12.41
C ALA A 304 -11.72 9.33 12.88
N PRO A 305 -11.88 10.66 13.11
CA PRO A 305 -13.17 11.25 13.48
C PRO A 305 -14.27 11.01 12.44
N PHE A 306 -13.90 10.91 11.16
CA PHE A 306 -14.84 10.71 10.05
C PHE A 306 -15.07 9.24 9.73
N GLY A 307 -14.43 8.31 10.46
CA GLY A 307 -14.52 6.87 10.25
C GLY A 307 -13.70 6.33 9.08
N ALA A 308 -12.76 7.13 8.54
CA ALA A 308 -11.79 6.68 7.54
C ALA A 308 -10.63 5.90 8.18
N VAL A 309 -10.94 4.82 8.91
CA VAL A 309 -9.99 4.08 9.78
C VAL A 309 -9.30 2.89 9.10
N SER A 310 -9.62 2.61 7.84
CA SER A 310 -9.08 1.51 7.05
C SER A 310 -8.52 2.03 5.73
N ALA A 311 -7.40 1.44 5.30
CA ALA A 311 -6.82 1.71 3.98
C ALA A 311 -7.84 1.55 2.84
N ALA A 312 -8.77 0.60 2.99
CA ALA A 312 -9.84 0.36 2.04
C ALA A 312 -10.74 1.59 1.84
N HIS A 313 -11.04 2.36 2.91
CA HIS A 313 -11.92 3.52 2.82
C HIS A 313 -11.33 4.64 1.95
N LEU A 314 -10.00 4.77 1.96
CA LEU A 314 -9.29 5.83 1.26
C LEU A 314 -9.04 5.41 -0.19
N LEU A 315 -8.57 4.17 -0.39
CA LEU A 315 -8.33 3.63 -1.72
C LEU A 315 -9.62 3.45 -2.55
N ALA A 316 -10.75 3.14 -1.89
CA ALA A 316 -12.04 3.02 -2.57
C ALA A 316 -12.49 4.32 -3.24
N GLN A 317 -12.18 5.47 -2.63
CA GLN A 317 -12.49 6.79 -3.20
C GLN A 317 -11.63 7.07 -4.44
N THR A 318 -10.36 6.67 -4.42
CA THR A 318 -9.46 6.72 -5.58
C THR A 318 -9.95 5.81 -6.70
N ALA A 319 -10.38 4.58 -6.38
CA ALA A 319 -10.96 3.66 -7.36
C ALA A 319 -12.23 4.23 -8.00
N GLN A 320 -13.13 4.83 -7.20
CA GLN A 320 -14.33 5.48 -7.71
C GLN A 320 -13.98 6.65 -8.66
N ARG A 321 -12.96 7.43 -8.34
CA ARG A 321 -12.49 8.52 -9.22
C ARG A 321 -11.88 7.99 -10.52
N HIS A 322 -11.13 6.88 -10.46
CA HIS A 322 -10.65 6.18 -11.66
C HIS A 322 -11.81 5.70 -12.52
N PHE A 323 -12.85 5.12 -11.92
CA PHE A 323 -14.06 4.66 -12.62
C PHE A 323 -14.77 5.82 -13.32
N HIS A 324 -14.96 6.92 -12.61
CA HIS A 324 -15.59 8.12 -13.15
C HIS A 324 -14.82 8.71 -14.33
N ARG A 325 -13.48 8.74 -14.25
CA ARG A 325 -12.64 9.38 -15.27
C ARG A 325 -12.42 8.51 -16.50
N TYR A 326 -12.12 7.23 -16.29
CA TYR A 326 -11.59 6.34 -17.34
C TYR A 326 -12.56 5.22 -17.75
N GLY A 327 -13.71 5.08 -17.09
CA GLY A 327 -14.72 4.08 -17.46
C GLY A 327 -14.36 2.63 -17.09
N THR A 328 -13.30 2.44 -16.29
CA THR A 328 -13.12 1.20 -15.53
C THR A 328 -14.27 1.00 -14.55
N ASP A 329 -14.48 -0.22 -14.11
CA ASP A 329 -15.61 -0.60 -13.27
C ASP A 329 -15.26 -1.78 -12.35
N ARG A 330 -16.25 -2.27 -11.61
CA ARG A 330 -16.10 -3.45 -10.75
C ARG A 330 -15.70 -4.70 -11.55
N GLU A 331 -16.19 -4.88 -12.78
CA GLU A 331 -15.77 -6.03 -13.59
C GLU A 331 -14.27 -5.98 -13.91
N THR A 332 -13.76 -4.78 -14.20
CA THR A 332 -12.33 -4.53 -14.43
C THR A 332 -11.49 -5.02 -13.24
N LEU A 333 -11.89 -4.65 -12.01
CA LEU A 333 -11.23 -5.13 -10.79
C LEU A 333 -11.42 -6.64 -10.56
N GLY A 334 -12.60 -7.16 -10.90
CA GLY A 334 -12.92 -8.58 -10.79
C GLY A 334 -12.00 -9.47 -11.62
N TRP A 335 -11.58 -9.05 -12.81
CA TRP A 335 -10.63 -9.83 -13.63
C TRP A 335 -9.30 -10.08 -12.92
N ILE A 336 -8.81 -9.12 -12.15
CA ILE A 336 -7.63 -9.29 -11.31
C ILE A 336 -7.91 -10.35 -10.24
N ALA A 337 -8.99 -10.22 -9.47
CA ALA A 337 -9.33 -11.17 -8.40
C ALA A 337 -9.55 -12.61 -8.92
N LEU A 338 -10.20 -12.77 -10.08
CA LEU A 338 -10.42 -14.04 -10.74
C LEU A 338 -9.09 -14.69 -11.19
N ASN A 339 -8.20 -13.90 -11.80
CA ASN A 339 -6.87 -14.36 -12.19
C ASN A 339 -6.05 -14.82 -10.97
N GLN A 340 -6.05 -14.02 -9.89
CA GLN A 340 -5.42 -14.39 -8.63
C GLN A 340 -5.93 -15.72 -8.10
N ARG A 341 -7.26 -15.94 -8.13
CA ARG A 341 -7.85 -17.20 -7.68
C ARG A 341 -7.43 -18.38 -8.55
N ALA A 342 -7.40 -18.20 -9.87
CA ALA A 342 -6.97 -19.23 -10.81
C ALA A 342 -5.50 -19.62 -10.58
N ASN A 343 -4.62 -18.65 -10.35
CA ASN A 343 -3.22 -18.88 -10.05
C ASN A 343 -3.02 -19.58 -8.70
N ALA A 344 -3.76 -19.14 -7.66
CA ALA A 344 -3.74 -19.78 -6.35
C ALA A 344 -4.14 -21.27 -6.37
N ALA A 345 -5.03 -21.69 -7.28
CA ALA A 345 -5.40 -23.09 -7.39
C ALA A 345 -4.19 -24.02 -7.66
N ARG A 346 -3.16 -23.50 -8.34
CA ARG A 346 -1.88 -24.16 -8.67
C ARG A 346 -0.80 -24.01 -7.58
N THR A 347 -1.12 -23.32 -6.49
CA THR A 347 -0.21 -23.09 -5.35
C THR A 347 -0.73 -23.86 -4.16
N ALA A 348 0.01 -24.87 -3.70
CA ALA A 348 -0.46 -25.78 -2.66
C ALA A 348 -0.74 -25.06 -1.32
N GLU A 349 0.06 -24.04 -1.03
CA GLU A 349 0.08 -23.26 0.21
C GLU A 349 -0.94 -22.13 0.23
N ALA A 350 -1.58 -21.81 -0.91
CA ALA A 350 -2.53 -20.70 -0.98
C ALA A 350 -3.78 -20.94 -0.14
N ILE A 351 -4.24 -19.92 0.57
CA ILE A 351 -5.38 -20.02 1.49
C ILE A 351 -6.69 -20.26 0.76
N TYR A 352 -6.91 -19.57 -0.36
CA TYR A 352 -8.15 -19.64 -1.11
C TYR A 352 -7.89 -20.13 -2.53
N ARG A 353 -8.35 -21.35 -2.82
CA ARG A 353 -8.05 -22.09 -4.04
C ARG A 353 -9.28 -22.48 -4.85
N ASP A 354 -10.47 -22.44 -4.23
CA ASP A 354 -11.73 -22.77 -4.89
C ASP A 354 -12.05 -21.73 -5.98
N PRO A 355 -12.45 -22.14 -7.20
CA PRO A 355 -12.74 -21.23 -8.30
C PRO A 355 -13.68 -20.09 -7.89
N LEU A 356 -13.41 -18.89 -8.42
CA LEU A 356 -14.23 -17.69 -8.23
C LEU A 356 -14.79 -17.27 -9.59
N THR A 357 -16.10 -17.10 -9.68
CA THR A 357 -16.78 -16.56 -10.86
C THR A 357 -17.01 -15.06 -10.74
N MET A 358 -17.26 -14.38 -11.87
CA MET A 358 -17.56 -12.95 -11.86
C MET A 358 -18.87 -12.65 -11.11
N ASP A 359 -19.88 -13.51 -11.23
CA ASP A 359 -21.14 -13.34 -10.49
C ASP A 359 -20.94 -13.43 -8.97
N GLU A 360 -20.12 -14.39 -8.51
CA GLU A 360 -19.75 -14.50 -7.10
C GLU A 360 -18.92 -13.29 -6.62
N TYR A 361 -18.02 -12.79 -7.46
CA TYR A 361 -17.24 -11.59 -7.16
C TYR A 361 -18.14 -10.35 -7.04
N LEU A 362 -19.00 -10.09 -8.02
CA LEU A 362 -19.90 -8.92 -8.04
C LEU A 362 -20.96 -9.00 -6.93
N GLY A 363 -21.45 -10.21 -6.63
CA GLY A 363 -22.42 -10.50 -5.58
C GLY A 363 -21.83 -10.64 -4.18
N ALA A 364 -20.49 -10.55 -4.03
CA ALA A 364 -19.84 -10.64 -2.73
C ALA A 364 -20.27 -9.49 -1.80
N ARG A 365 -20.27 -9.77 -0.49
CA ARG A 365 -20.67 -8.78 0.52
C ARG A 365 -19.85 -7.47 0.37
N PRO A 366 -20.49 -6.29 0.39
CA PRO A 366 -19.79 -5.02 0.40
C PRO A 366 -18.89 -4.84 1.64
N ILE A 367 -17.74 -4.20 1.43
CA ILE A 367 -16.86 -3.74 2.51
C ILE A 367 -16.94 -2.22 2.60
N THR A 368 -16.61 -1.55 1.51
CA THR A 368 -16.58 -0.10 1.32
C THR A 368 -16.70 0.15 -0.18
N THR A 369 -17.72 0.85 -0.68
CA THR A 369 -17.96 0.91 -2.12
C THR A 369 -16.82 1.64 -2.86
N PRO A 370 -16.29 1.08 -3.98
CA PRO A 370 -16.82 -0.02 -4.79
C PRO A 370 -16.34 -1.43 -4.40
N PHE A 371 -15.51 -1.56 -3.37
CA PHE A 371 -14.90 -2.82 -2.95
C PHE A 371 -15.86 -3.77 -2.23
N GLY A 372 -15.95 -4.99 -2.76
CA GLY A 372 -16.52 -6.16 -2.11
C GLY A 372 -15.47 -6.96 -1.33
N LEU A 373 -15.88 -8.07 -0.75
CA LEU A 373 -14.98 -8.96 0.02
C LEU A 373 -13.75 -9.42 -0.78
N TYR A 374 -13.94 -9.76 -2.05
CA TYR A 374 -12.88 -10.31 -2.91
C TYR A 374 -12.00 -9.24 -3.56
N ASP A 375 -12.28 -7.97 -3.30
CA ASP A 375 -11.36 -6.87 -3.60
C ASP A 375 -10.29 -6.70 -2.53
N CYS A 376 -10.46 -7.33 -1.35
CA CYS A 376 -9.55 -7.21 -0.23
C CYS A 376 -8.68 -8.47 -0.10
N ASP A 377 -7.42 -8.26 0.28
CA ASP A 377 -6.50 -9.33 0.62
C ASP A 377 -7.03 -10.29 1.71
N VAL A 378 -6.40 -11.45 1.80
CA VAL A 378 -6.77 -12.49 2.77
C VAL A 378 -5.95 -12.30 4.05
N PRO A 379 -6.56 -11.92 5.20
CA PRO A 379 -5.83 -11.84 6.45
C PRO A 379 -5.31 -13.23 6.82
N CYS A 380 -4.00 -13.33 7.01
CA CYS A 380 -3.31 -14.58 7.28
C CYS A 380 -2.32 -14.47 8.45
N ASP A 381 -1.84 -15.64 8.86
CA ASP A 381 -0.65 -15.79 9.69
C ASP A 381 0.44 -16.46 8.84
N GLY A 382 1.65 -15.89 8.83
CA GLY A 382 2.78 -16.43 8.08
C GLY A 382 3.97 -15.48 8.07
N ALA A 383 5.14 -16.02 7.72
CA ALA A 383 6.38 -15.28 7.56
C ALA A 383 7.07 -15.63 6.24
N VAL A 384 7.77 -14.66 5.67
CA VAL A 384 8.62 -14.81 4.49
C VAL A 384 9.98 -14.22 4.79
N ALA A 385 11.04 -14.88 4.36
CA ALA A 385 12.41 -14.43 4.48
C ALA A 385 13.16 -14.51 3.14
N VAL A 386 14.11 -13.59 2.96
CA VAL A 386 14.97 -13.47 1.77
C VAL A 386 16.38 -13.15 2.23
N ILE A 387 17.39 -13.83 1.68
CA ILE A 387 18.80 -13.51 1.92
C ILE A 387 19.35 -12.69 0.76
N VAL A 388 19.89 -11.53 1.10
CA VAL A 388 20.69 -10.69 0.20
C VAL A 388 22.16 -10.95 0.49
N SER A 389 22.90 -11.38 -0.53
CA SER A 389 24.32 -11.70 -0.40
C SER A 389 25.19 -10.84 -1.29
N ALA A 390 26.47 -10.71 -0.92
CA ALA A 390 27.50 -10.16 -1.80
C ALA A 390 27.57 -10.99 -3.09
N ARG A 391 27.67 -10.32 -4.24
CA ARG A 391 27.57 -11.00 -5.54
C ARG A 391 28.70 -12.01 -5.78
N ASP A 392 29.88 -11.79 -5.22
CA ASP A 392 31.05 -12.65 -5.39
C ASP A 392 30.91 -13.99 -4.67
N THR A 393 30.12 -14.08 -3.60
CA THR A 393 29.82 -15.35 -2.90
C THR A 393 28.73 -16.16 -3.59
N ALA A 394 27.86 -15.50 -4.36
CA ALA A 394 26.63 -16.07 -4.90
C ALA A 394 26.84 -17.29 -5.83
N ARG A 395 28.05 -17.47 -6.40
CA ARG A 395 28.39 -18.63 -7.25
C ARG A 395 28.63 -19.92 -6.46
N ASP A 396 29.02 -19.78 -5.19
CA ASP A 396 29.40 -20.91 -4.33
C ASP A 396 28.22 -21.37 -3.45
N LEU A 397 27.07 -20.68 -3.53
CA LEU A 397 25.85 -20.99 -2.79
C LEU A 397 25.00 -22.05 -3.50
N ALA A 398 24.07 -22.65 -2.75
CA ALA A 398 23.36 -23.86 -3.19
C ALA A 398 22.42 -23.63 -4.38
N GLN A 399 21.85 -22.44 -4.52
CA GLN A 399 20.81 -22.14 -5.50
C GLN A 399 21.30 -21.18 -6.60
N PRO A 400 20.70 -21.23 -7.81
CA PRO A 400 20.94 -20.22 -8.82
C PRO A 400 20.63 -18.81 -8.26
N PRO A 401 21.59 -17.87 -8.34
CA PRO A 401 21.37 -16.54 -7.82
C PRO A 401 20.35 -15.79 -8.69
N VAL A 402 19.55 -14.94 -8.05
CA VAL A 402 18.71 -13.96 -8.75
C VAL A 402 19.33 -12.59 -8.57
N PHE A 403 19.60 -11.92 -9.69
CA PHE A 403 20.20 -10.58 -9.67
C PHE A 403 19.10 -9.52 -9.64
N VAL A 404 19.45 -8.32 -9.17
CA VAL A 404 18.56 -7.15 -9.23
C VAL A 404 19.06 -6.24 -10.33
N GLU A 405 18.20 -5.92 -11.30
CA GLU A 405 18.53 -5.01 -12.39
C GLU A 405 18.40 -3.55 -11.97
N ALA A 406 17.32 -3.22 -11.26
CA ALA A 406 17.01 -1.87 -10.83
C ALA A 406 16.04 -1.89 -9.65
N VAL A 407 16.05 -0.81 -8.87
CA VAL A 407 15.03 -0.55 -7.83
C VAL A 407 14.37 0.82 -8.01
N GLY A 408 13.09 0.90 -7.67
CA GLY A 408 12.29 2.12 -7.67
C GLY A 408 11.93 2.55 -6.25
N THR A 409 12.37 3.73 -5.83
CA THR A 409 12.26 4.22 -4.44
C THR A 409 11.95 5.71 -4.32
N GLN A 410 11.85 6.44 -5.44
CA GLN A 410 11.73 7.89 -5.41
C GLN A 410 10.31 8.31 -5.04
N ILE A 411 10.21 9.19 -4.04
CA ILE A 411 8.97 9.85 -3.63
C ILE A 411 8.76 11.08 -4.52
N LEU A 412 7.71 11.05 -5.36
CA LEU A 412 7.29 12.21 -6.15
C LEU A 412 5.97 12.81 -5.68
N GLU A 413 5.21 12.04 -4.92
CA GLU A 413 3.87 12.40 -4.46
C GLU A 413 3.89 12.61 -2.94
N ARG A 414 2.85 13.28 -2.42
CA ARG A 414 2.74 13.46 -0.97
C ARG A 414 2.56 12.11 -0.30
N LEU A 415 3.17 11.95 0.88
CA LEU A 415 2.95 10.82 1.77
C LEU A 415 1.72 11.05 2.66
N ASP A 416 0.63 11.58 2.08
CA ASP A 416 -0.61 11.93 2.78
C ASP A 416 -1.77 11.23 2.06
N TRP A 417 -2.71 10.67 2.81
CA TRP A 417 -3.76 9.82 2.25
C TRP A 417 -4.82 10.54 1.41
N ASP A 418 -5.17 11.78 1.75
CA ASP A 418 -6.18 12.57 1.05
C ASP A 418 -5.57 13.77 0.28
N GLN A 419 -4.33 14.16 0.59
CA GLN A 419 -3.66 15.27 -0.08
C GLN A 419 -2.79 14.85 -1.28
N SER A 420 -2.59 13.55 -1.52
CA SER A 420 -1.67 13.07 -2.56
C SER A 420 -2.32 13.05 -3.95
N THR A 421 -2.98 11.95 -4.31
CA THR A 421 -3.54 11.68 -5.63
C THR A 421 -4.98 11.19 -5.51
N LEU A 422 -5.78 11.34 -6.58
CA LEU A 422 -7.14 10.83 -6.66
C LEU A 422 -7.35 9.81 -7.77
N THR A 423 -6.38 9.62 -8.67
CA THR A 423 -6.58 8.81 -9.88
C THR A 423 -5.81 7.50 -9.86
N HIS A 424 -4.93 7.29 -8.89
CA HIS A 424 -4.14 6.08 -8.75
C HIS A 424 -3.75 5.92 -7.29
N GLU A 425 -3.31 4.73 -6.91
CA GLU A 425 -2.69 4.53 -5.60
C GLU A 425 -1.50 5.50 -5.41
N PRO A 426 -1.36 6.19 -4.27
CA PRO A 426 -0.15 6.95 -3.96
C PRO A 426 1.12 6.09 -4.03
N GLN A 427 2.25 6.70 -4.41
CA GLN A 427 3.57 6.07 -4.38
C GLN A 427 3.72 4.90 -5.36
N VAL A 428 3.16 5.01 -6.56
CA VAL A 428 3.44 4.06 -7.65
C VAL A 428 4.24 4.73 -8.77
N LEU A 429 3.93 6.00 -9.09
CA LEU A 429 4.52 6.70 -10.24
C LEU A 429 5.98 7.09 -10.01
N GLY A 430 6.33 7.55 -8.81
CA GLY A 430 7.72 7.93 -8.49
C GLY A 430 8.65 6.71 -8.46
N GLN A 431 8.18 5.62 -7.88
CA GLN A 431 8.85 4.34 -7.79
C GLN A 431 9.06 3.74 -9.18
N ALA A 432 8.01 3.64 -9.99
CA ALA A 432 8.10 3.13 -11.36
C ALA A 432 9.02 3.99 -12.24
N ALA A 433 8.87 5.31 -12.21
CA ALA A 433 9.70 6.19 -13.03
C ALA A 433 11.18 6.16 -12.60
N HIS A 434 11.46 6.04 -11.29
CA HIS A 434 12.82 5.84 -10.78
C HIS A 434 13.40 4.50 -11.23
N LEU A 435 12.64 3.41 -11.12
CA LEU A 435 13.06 2.07 -11.59
C LEU A 435 13.51 2.12 -13.06
N TRP A 436 12.67 2.66 -13.94
CA TRP A 436 12.96 2.74 -15.38
C TRP A 436 14.13 3.66 -15.72
N SER A 437 14.44 4.66 -14.88
CA SER A 437 15.60 5.53 -15.06
C SER A 437 16.95 4.82 -14.83
N ARG A 438 16.92 3.63 -14.20
CA ARG A 438 18.12 2.90 -13.76
C ARG A 438 18.47 1.70 -14.65
N THR A 439 17.68 1.46 -15.68
CA THR A 439 17.88 0.34 -16.61
C THR A 439 17.56 0.73 -18.06
N THR A 440 18.09 -0.05 -18.98
CA THR A 440 17.73 0.02 -20.41
C THR A 440 16.51 -0.82 -20.75
N LEU A 441 16.10 -1.76 -19.87
CA LEU A 441 14.90 -2.56 -20.02
C LEU A 441 13.63 -1.72 -19.96
N ARG A 442 12.57 -2.17 -20.62
CA ARG A 442 11.27 -1.51 -20.75
C ARG A 442 10.14 -2.48 -20.41
N PRO A 443 8.88 -2.01 -20.31
CA PRO A 443 7.76 -2.85 -19.91
C PRO A 443 7.61 -4.13 -20.77
N ASP A 444 7.87 -4.04 -22.07
CA ASP A 444 7.82 -5.20 -22.98
C ASP A 444 8.94 -6.24 -22.77
N ASP A 445 9.98 -5.93 -21.98
CA ASP A 445 11.04 -6.87 -21.60
C ASP A 445 10.67 -7.70 -20.36
N VAL A 446 9.56 -7.41 -19.68
CA VAL A 446 9.13 -8.11 -18.45
C VAL A 446 8.37 -9.38 -18.80
N ASP A 447 8.84 -10.53 -18.29
CA ASP A 447 8.22 -11.83 -18.56
C ASP A 447 7.15 -12.22 -17.52
N VAL A 448 7.25 -11.70 -16.30
CA VAL A 448 6.32 -11.99 -15.19
C VAL A 448 6.25 -10.81 -14.23
N ALA A 449 5.05 -10.52 -13.74
CA ALA A 449 4.81 -9.42 -12.81
C ALA A 449 4.23 -9.92 -11.49
N GLU A 450 4.91 -9.65 -10.38
CA GLU A 450 4.45 -9.93 -9.03
C GLU A 450 4.12 -8.59 -8.34
N LEU A 451 2.92 -8.06 -8.61
CA LEU A 451 2.47 -6.73 -8.22
C LEU A 451 1.63 -6.73 -6.95
N TYR A 452 1.86 -5.73 -6.11
CA TYR A 452 1.15 -5.54 -4.86
C TYR A 452 -0.36 -5.39 -5.08
N ASP A 453 -1.10 -6.33 -4.50
CA ASP A 453 -2.54 -6.51 -4.64
C ASP A 453 -3.24 -6.59 -3.28
N GLY A 454 -2.86 -5.74 -2.32
CA GLY A 454 -3.56 -5.62 -1.03
C GLY A 454 -5.06 -5.35 -1.24
N PHE A 455 -5.36 -4.57 -2.28
CA PHE A 455 -6.63 -4.49 -2.94
C PHE A 455 -6.47 -4.62 -4.46
N THR A 456 -7.53 -5.04 -5.16
CA THR A 456 -7.54 -5.14 -6.63
C THR A 456 -7.09 -3.84 -7.31
N PHE A 457 -7.48 -2.69 -6.78
CA PHE A 457 -7.10 -1.38 -7.34
C PHE A 457 -5.61 -1.03 -7.16
N ASN A 458 -4.93 -1.56 -6.14
CA ASN A 458 -3.47 -1.39 -6.01
C ASN A 458 -2.76 -2.04 -7.21
N CYS A 459 -3.18 -3.26 -7.53
CA CYS A 459 -2.60 -4.01 -8.64
C CYS A 459 -2.85 -3.29 -9.98
N LEU A 460 -4.07 -2.80 -10.20
CA LEU A 460 -4.40 -1.97 -11.36
C LEU A 460 -3.49 -0.73 -11.44
N SER A 461 -3.33 0.00 -10.33
CA SER A 461 -2.48 1.19 -10.28
C SER A 461 -1.02 0.88 -10.62
N TRP A 462 -0.49 -0.26 -10.14
CA TRP A 462 0.87 -0.70 -10.49
C TRP A 462 1.02 -1.06 -11.97
N ILE A 463 0.00 -1.69 -12.59
CA ILE A 463 0.01 -2.03 -14.01
C ILE A 463 0.18 -0.78 -14.87
N GLU A 464 -0.60 0.26 -14.58
CA GLU A 464 -0.54 1.54 -15.29
C GLU A 464 0.75 2.30 -14.97
N ALA A 465 1.13 2.38 -13.69
CA ALA A 465 2.31 3.11 -13.25
C ALA A 465 3.61 2.58 -13.85
N LEU A 466 3.72 1.25 -14.01
CA LEU A 466 4.86 0.61 -14.65
C LEU A 466 4.87 0.75 -16.16
N GLY A 467 3.77 1.23 -16.77
CA GLY A 467 3.69 1.50 -18.19
C GLY A 467 3.41 0.26 -19.05
N PHE A 468 2.78 -0.78 -18.48
CA PHE A 468 2.27 -1.90 -19.28
C PHE A 468 1.09 -1.49 -20.17
N CYS A 469 0.39 -0.45 -19.75
CA CYS A 469 -0.58 0.32 -20.52
C CYS A 469 -0.52 1.80 -20.10
N ASP A 470 -1.15 2.67 -20.87
CA ASP A 470 -1.31 4.07 -20.48
C ASP A 470 -2.30 4.19 -19.30
N ILE A 471 -2.18 5.25 -18.51
CA ILE A 471 -3.07 5.50 -17.36
C ILE A 471 -4.50 5.65 -17.85
N GLY A 472 -5.42 4.84 -17.31
CA GLY A 472 -6.82 4.77 -17.72
C GLY A 472 -7.13 3.66 -18.71
N ASP A 473 -6.13 3.07 -19.37
CA ASP A 473 -6.32 2.02 -20.38
C ASP A 473 -6.31 0.60 -19.79
N ALA A 474 -6.24 0.46 -18.45
CA ALA A 474 -6.17 -0.84 -17.80
C ALA A 474 -7.33 -1.77 -18.18
N LYS A 475 -8.55 -1.26 -18.42
CA LYS A 475 -9.69 -2.09 -18.83
C LYS A 475 -9.44 -2.80 -20.16
N ASP A 476 -8.93 -2.07 -21.15
CA ASP A 476 -8.63 -2.61 -22.47
C ASP A 476 -7.38 -3.50 -22.41
N PHE A 477 -6.37 -3.10 -21.62
CA PHE A 477 -5.16 -3.90 -21.43
C PHE A 477 -5.44 -5.24 -20.74
N LEU A 478 -6.30 -5.28 -19.73
CA LEU A 478 -6.60 -6.53 -19.02
C LEU A 478 -7.35 -7.53 -19.90
N ASP A 479 -8.10 -7.07 -20.91
CA ASP A 479 -8.88 -7.87 -21.87
C ASP A 479 -9.65 -9.02 -21.20
N LYS A 480 -10.55 -8.68 -20.27
CA LYS A 480 -11.33 -9.69 -19.53
C LYS A 480 -10.48 -10.69 -18.73
N GLY A 481 -9.26 -10.30 -18.39
CA GLY A 481 -8.29 -11.10 -17.64
C GLY A 481 -7.40 -11.99 -18.50
N THR A 482 -7.57 -12.03 -19.83
CA THR A 482 -6.77 -12.90 -20.72
C THR A 482 -5.30 -12.50 -20.71
N ASN A 483 -5.00 -11.20 -20.74
CA ASN A 483 -3.63 -10.69 -20.83
C ASN A 483 -2.83 -10.88 -19.54
N ILE A 484 -3.50 -11.06 -18.39
CA ILE A 484 -2.85 -11.26 -17.09
C ILE A 484 -2.83 -12.73 -16.62
N ALA A 485 -3.43 -13.63 -17.42
CA ALA A 485 -3.39 -15.06 -17.18
C ALA A 485 -1.95 -15.61 -17.17
N LEU A 486 -1.76 -16.79 -16.59
CA LEU A 486 -0.44 -17.44 -16.51
C LEU A 486 0.25 -17.60 -17.89
N ASP A 487 -0.54 -17.79 -18.95
CA ASP A 487 -0.11 -17.90 -20.34
C ASP A 487 -0.44 -16.64 -21.17
N GLY A 488 -0.86 -15.56 -20.51
CA GLY A 488 -1.18 -14.28 -21.10
C GLY A 488 0.06 -13.45 -21.47
N ARG A 489 -0.18 -12.22 -21.93
CA ARG A 489 0.88 -11.27 -22.32
C ARG A 489 1.77 -10.87 -21.13
N LEU A 490 1.18 -10.68 -19.95
CA LEU A 490 1.86 -10.31 -18.72
C LEU A 490 1.39 -11.22 -17.59
N PRO A 491 1.95 -12.43 -17.45
CA PRO A 491 1.62 -13.33 -16.34
C PRO A 491 1.73 -12.61 -15.00
N LEU A 492 0.60 -12.51 -14.30
CA LEU A 492 0.46 -11.68 -13.12
C LEU A 492 0.25 -12.52 -11.86
N ASN A 493 1.08 -12.30 -10.85
CA ASN A 493 1.01 -12.87 -9.51
C ASN A 493 0.80 -14.39 -9.58
N THR A 494 1.80 -15.12 -10.08
CA THR A 494 1.67 -16.53 -10.49
C THR A 494 1.35 -17.47 -9.33
N HIS A 495 1.62 -17.04 -8.09
CA HIS A 495 1.26 -17.76 -6.88
C HIS A 495 -0.18 -17.46 -6.37
N GLY A 496 -0.87 -16.50 -6.97
CA GLY A 496 -2.22 -16.06 -6.64
C GLY A 496 -2.32 -14.80 -5.78
N GLY A 497 -1.19 -14.12 -5.52
CA GLY A 497 -1.16 -12.80 -4.90
C GLY A 497 -1.76 -12.75 -3.50
N GLN A 498 -1.83 -11.56 -2.90
CA GLN A 498 -2.36 -11.38 -1.55
C GLN A 498 -3.89 -11.59 -1.49
N LEU A 499 -4.60 -11.45 -2.61
CA LEU A 499 -6.03 -11.73 -2.74
C LEU A 499 -6.39 -13.21 -2.58
N SER A 500 -5.42 -14.13 -2.70
CA SER A 500 -5.69 -15.58 -2.65
C SER A 500 -4.66 -16.41 -1.91
N HIS A 501 -3.37 -16.14 -2.09
CA HIS A 501 -2.29 -16.85 -1.41
C HIS A 501 -2.26 -16.52 0.08
N GLY A 502 -2.38 -15.23 0.41
CA GLY A 502 -2.37 -14.71 1.78
C GLY A 502 -1.63 -13.38 1.85
N ARG A 503 -2.13 -12.47 2.69
CA ARG A 503 -1.54 -11.14 2.91
C ARG A 503 -0.19 -11.23 3.64
N THR A 504 0.88 -11.42 2.89
CA THR A 504 2.28 -11.39 3.39
C THR A 504 2.96 -10.04 3.20
N HIS A 505 2.17 -8.97 3.04
CA HIS A 505 2.65 -7.60 2.80
C HIS A 505 3.63 -7.53 1.61
N GLY A 506 3.36 -8.25 0.53
CA GLY A 506 4.19 -8.25 -0.68
C GLY A 506 5.54 -8.98 -0.58
N MET A 507 5.95 -9.49 0.59
CA MET A 507 7.15 -10.34 0.64
C MET A 507 6.91 -11.71 -0.02
N GLY A 508 5.67 -12.21 -0.04
CA GLY A 508 5.29 -13.37 -0.84
C GLY A 508 5.46 -13.15 -2.35
N LEU A 509 5.23 -11.92 -2.83
CA LEU A 509 5.48 -11.53 -4.23
C LEU A 509 6.98 -11.58 -4.54
N VAL A 510 7.84 -11.12 -3.62
CA VAL A 510 9.31 -11.22 -3.76
C VAL A 510 9.75 -12.68 -3.80
N HIS A 511 9.23 -13.51 -2.90
CA HIS A 511 9.49 -14.95 -2.89
C HIS A 511 9.08 -15.60 -4.22
N GLU A 512 7.89 -15.30 -4.74
CA GLU A 512 7.42 -15.87 -6.00
C GLU A 512 8.25 -15.37 -7.20
N ALA A 513 8.61 -14.08 -7.25
CA ALA A 513 9.45 -13.55 -8.31
C ALA A 513 10.81 -14.27 -8.36
N ILE A 514 11.45 -14.50 -7.20
CA ILE A 514 12.70 -15.28 -7.13
C ILE A 514 12.46 -16.73 -7.56
N THR A 515 11.34 -17.34 -7.15
CA THR A 515 10.94 -18.69 -7.56
C THR A 515 10.83 -18.82 -9.08
N GLN A 516 10.16 -17.88 -9.73
CA GLN A 516 9.98 -17.83 -11.18
C GLN A 516 11.30 -17.61 -11.92
N MET A 517 12.16 -16.72 -11.41
CA MET A 517 13.50 -16.46 -11.98
C MET A 517 14.43 -17.67 -11.89
N ARG A 518 14.28 -18.50 -10.84
CA ARG A 518 15.01 -19.77 -10.71
C ARG A 518 14.44 -20.89 -11.60
N GLY A 519 13.19 -20.79 -12.03
CA GLY A 519 12.50 -21.87 -12.75
C GLY A 519 11.87 -22.91 -11.83
N HIS A 520 11.56 -22.55 -10.58
CA HIS A 520 11.08 -23.46 -9.53
C HIS A 520 9.56 -23.38 -9.29
N GLY A 521 8.80 -22.70 -10.15
CA GLY A 521 7.36 -22.50 -10.00
C GLY A 521 6.49 -23.75 -10.17
N GLY A 522 7.04 -24.87 -10.64
CA GLY A 522 6.25 -26.09 -10.89
C GLY A 522 5.12 -25.83 -11.89
N GLU A 523 3.88 -26.16 -11.54
CA GLU A 523 2.70 -25.97 -12.42
C GLU A 523 2.39 -24.51 -12.75
N ARG A 524 2.86 -23.55 -11.95
CA ARG A 524 2.67 -22.10 -12.19
C ARG A 524 3.90 -21.42 -12.78
N GLN A 525 4.90 -22.19 -13.23
CA GLN A 525 6.12 -21.63 -13.81
C GLN A 525 5.83 -20.96 -15.16
N VAL A 526 6.16 -19.67 -15.29
CA VAL A 526 6.15 -18.94 -16.55
C VAL A 526 7.29 -19.46 -17.43
N ARG A 527 6.96 -19.79 -18.67
CA ARG A 527 7.91 -20.40 -19.60
C ARG A 527 9.03 -19.42 -19.95
N ASP A 528 10.26 -19.90 -19.87
CA ASP A 528 11.47 -19.18 -20.25
C ASP A 528 11.72 -17.83 -19.52
N ALA A 529 11.00 -17.54 -18.43
CA ALA A 529 11.12 -16.26 -17.72
C ALA A 529 12.58 -15.90 -17.36
N ARG A 530 12.94 -14.64 -17.61
CA ARG A 530 14.27 -14.03 -17.40
C ARG A 530 14.20 -12.72 -16.64
N ILE A 531 13.11 -11.95 -16.78
CA ILE A 531 12.90 -10.67 -16.13
C ILE A 531 11.58 -10.71 -15.35
N ALA A 532 11.65 -10.45 -14.05
CA ALA A 532 10.47 -10.27 -13.21
C ALA A 532 10.40 -8.83 -12.70
N VAL A 533 9.23 -8.22 -12.70
CA VAL A 533 8.98 -7.03 -11.87
C VAL A 533 8.27 -7.45 -10.61
N VAL A 534 8.68 -6.90 -9.47
CA VAL A 534 8.00 -7.13 -8.18
C VAL A 534 7.78 -5.81 -7.47
N SER A 535 6.54 -5.54 -7.06
CA SER A 535 6.21 -4.38 -6.24
C SER A 535 5.78 -4.79 -4.83
N SER A 536 6.03 -3.90 -3.88
CA SER A 536 5.61 -4.06 -2.50
C SER A 536 5.14 -2.72 -1.94
N GLY A 537 4.16 -2.79 -1.04
CA GLY A 537 3.62 -1.61 -0.37
C GLY A 537 2.37 -1.08 -1.04
N GLY A 538 1.41 -0.78 -0.16
CA GLY A 538 0.13 -0.14 -0.44
C GLY A 538 0.13 1.22 0.24
N LEU A 539 0.03 2.32 -0.52
CA LEU A 539 -0.03 3.72 -0.07
C LEU A 539 1.31 4.31 0.37
N THR A 540 1.73 4.06 1.62
CA THR A 540 2.98 4.61 2.14
C THR A 540 3.58 3.75 3.24
N PRO A 541 4.85 3.33 3.09
CA PRO A 541 5.70 3.44 1.90
C PRO A 541 5.58 2.25 0.93
N SER A 542 6.09 2.42 -0.29
CA SER A 542 6.14 1.40 -1.35
C SER A 542 7.50 1.36 -2.04
N GLY A 543 7.75 0.28 -2.79
CA GLY A 543 8.97 0.08 -3.57
C GLY A 543 8.77 -0.99 -4.64
N VAL A 544 9.61 -0.95 -5.67
CA VAL A 544 9.57 -1.89 -6.80
C VAL A 544 10.98 -2.33 -7.18
N MET A 545 11.13 -3.56 -7.65
CA MET A 545 12.40 -4.13 -8.11
C MET A 545 12.21 -4.83 -9.46
N LEU A 546 13.22 -4.74 -10.33
CA LEU A 546 13.37 -5.63 -11.48
C LEU A 546 14.40 -6.70 -11.12
N LEU A 547 14.00 -7.95 -11.23
CA LEU A 547 14.84 -9.11 -10.98
C LEU A 547 15.24 -9.77 -12.30
N ARG A 548 16.44 -10.34 -12.34
CA ARG A 548 16.96 -11.10 -13.48
C ARG A 548 17.38 -12.48 -13.06
N ALA A 549 17.01 -13.47 -13.87
CA ALA A 549 17.51 -14.83 -13.71
C ALA A 549 19.05 -14.86 -13.87
N GLY A 550 19.74 -15.62 -13.00
CA GLY A 550 21.19 -15.78 -13.05
C GLY A 550 21.70 -16.94 -13.92
N ARG A 551 20.81 -17.58 -14.69
CA ARG A 551 21.07 -18.78 -15.51
C ARG A 551 21.38 -18.47 -16.98
#